data_AF-A0A1T4PL37-F1
#
_entry.id   AF-A0A1T4PL37-F1
#
_cell.length_a   1.000
_cell.length_b   1.000
_cell.length_c   1.000
_cell.angle_alpha   90.00
_cell.angle_beta   90.00
_cell.angle_gamma   90.00
#
_symmetry.space_group_name_H-M   'P 1'
#
loop_
_entity.id
_entity.type
_entity.pdbx_description
1 polymer ?
#
loop_
_entity_poly.entity_id
_entity_poly.type
_entity_poly.pdbx_seq_one_letter_code
_entity_poly.pdbx_strand_id
1 'polypeptide(L)'
;MLVPKRVKHRREFRGKMRGEAKGGKEVAFGEWGLQAVDSHWITNRQIEAARIAMTRYMKRGGKVWIKIFPHKSYTAKAIGVRMGSGKGAPEGWVAPVKRGKIMFEIAGVSEEVAREALRLASHKLPVKTKIVKREEAGDK
;
A
#
# COMPACT_ATOMS: atom_id res chain seq x y z
N MET A 1 -2.96 11.96 6.82
CA MET A 1 -2.39 11.18 5.69
C MET A 1 -0.94 10.87 5.98
N LEU A 2 -0.46 9.66 5.64
CA LEU A 2 0.92 9.23 5.90
C LEU A 2 1.92 10.05 5.09
N VAL A 3 2.94 10.60 5.76
CA VAL A 3 4.04 11.41 5.18
C VAL A 3 5.32 11.16 6.00
N PRO A 4 6.51 11.09 5.39
CA PRO A 4 7.77 11.07 6.13
C PRO A 4 7.99 12.37 6.92
N LYS A 5 8.31 12.27 8.22
CA LYS A 5 8.53 13.44 9.08
C LYS A 5 9.71 14.30 8.63
N ARG A 6 10.80 13.68 8.18
CA ARG A 6 12.01 14.34 7.68
C ARG A 6 12.61 13.50 6.56
N VAL A 7 13.08 14.15 5.50
CA VAL A 7 13.80 13.50 4.40
C VAL A 7 15.16 14.15 4.18
N LYS A 8 16.16 13.33 3.83
CA LYS A 8 17.50 13.82 3.45
C LYS A 8 17.47 14.55 2.11
N HIS A 9 16.69 14.03 1.15
CA HIS A 9 16.56 14.59 -0.19
C HIS A 9 15.09 14.90 -0.50
N ARG A 10 14.82 16.11 -1.01
CA ARG A 10 13.45 16.52 -1.36
C ARG A 10 12.94 15.88 -2.67
N ARG A 11 13.85 15.59 -3.61
CA ARG A 11 13.54 15.09 -4.96
C ARG A 11 14.36 13.83 -5.25
N GLU A 12 13.68 12.73 -5.57
CA GLU A 12 14.33 11.45 -5.87
C GLU A 12 14.07 10.98 -7.30
N PHE A 13 14.94 10.17 -7.87
CA PHE A 13 14.68 9.52 -9.16
C PHE A 13 13.46 8.59 -9.06
N ARG A 14 12.68 8.47 -10.14
CA ARG A 14 11.47 7.62 -10.16
C ARG A 14 11.82 6.14 -9.95
N GLY A 15 12.95 5.69 -10.47
CA GLY A 15 13.35 4.29 -10.42
C GLY A 15 12.55 3.39 -11.38
N LYS A 16 12.69 2.07 -11.22
CA LYS A 16 12.03 1.05 -12.05
C LYS A 16 11.23 0.09 -11.15
N MET A 17 10.08 -0.39 -11.62
CA MET A 17 9.23 -1.36 -10.91
C MET A 17 9.44 -2.82 -11.36
N ARG A 18 10.65 -3.16 -11.82
CA ARG A 18 10.95 -4.50 -12.34
C ARG A 18 11.05 -5.54 -11.21
N GLY A 19 10.68 -6.77 -11.52
CA GLY A 19 10.83 -7.93 -10.65
C GLY A 19 9.76 -8.05 -9.57
N GLU A 20 9.98 -8.98 -8.65
CA GLU A 20 9.08 -9.28 -7.54
C GLU A 20 9.38 -8.43 -6.30
N ALA A 21 8.47 -8.44 -5.32
CA ALA A 21 8.71 -7.85 -4.01
C ALA A 21 9.96 -8.46 -3.35
N LYS A 22 10.84 -7.60 -2.82
CA LYS A 22 12.06 -8.05 -2.12
C LYS A 22 11.76 -8.77 -0.79
N GLY A 23 10.65 -8.43 -0.14
CA GLY A 23 10.25 -9.00 1.15
C GLY A 23 8.89 -8.50 1.59
N GLY A 24 8.38 -9.00 2.72
CA GLY A 24 6.99 -8.77 3.16
C GLY A 24 5.99 -9.44 2.22
N LYS A 25 6.28 -10.69 1.85
CA LYS A 25 5.43 -11.52 0.99
C LYS A 25 4.43 -12.38 1.79
N GLU A 26 4.71 -12.54 3.08
CA GLU A 26 3.93 -13.33 4.02
C GLU A 26 3.21 -12.42 5.03
N VAL A 27 2.14 -12.95 5.63
CA VAL A 27 1.38 -12.31 6.69
C VAL A 27 2.15 -12.47 8.00
N ALA A 28 2.54 -11.37 8.64
CA ALA A 28 3.42 -11.44 9.82
C ALA A 28 2.70 -11.17 11.15
N PHE A 29 1.73 -10.27 11.16
CA PHE A 29 1.06 -9.81 12.38
C PHE A 29 -0.40 -10.28 12.42
N GLY A 30 -1.12 -10.10 11.32
CA GLY A 30 -2.54 -10.47 11.23
C GLY A 30 -2.80 -11.95 10.98
N GLU A 31 -4.06 -12.29 10.80
CA GLU A 31 -4.56 -13.61 10.37
C GLU A 31 -4.83 -13.62 8.85
N TRP A 32 -5.19 -12.46 8.30
CA TRP A 32 -5.52 -12.25 6.90
C TRP A 32 -4.69 -11.11 6.32
N GLY A 33 -4.33 -11.22 5.03
CA GLY A 33 -3.54 -10.24 4.32
C GLY A 33 -4.05 -9.93 2.92
N LEU A 34 -3.82 -8.70 2.46
CA LEU A 34 -4.08 -8.27 1.08
C LEU A 34 -2.77 -8.18 0.30
N GLN A 35 -2.56 -9.14 -0.60
CA GLN A 35 -1.37 -9.23 -1.45
C GLN A 35 -1.60 -8.53 -2.79
N ALA A 36 -0.62 -7.77 -3.28
CA ALA A 36 -0.62 -7.23 -4.64
C ALA A 36 -0.19 -8.29 -5.65
N VAL A 37 -0.94 -8.45 -6.74
CA VAL A 37 -0.65 -9.41 -7.83
C VAL A 37 0.21 -8.77 -8.92
N ASP A 38 0.04 -7.47 -9.14
CA ASP A 38 0.76 -6.62 -10.08
C ASP A 38 1.48 -5.47 -9.35
N SER A 39 2.26 -4.69 -10.12
CA SER A 39 3.16 -3.68 -9.55
C SER A 39 2.70 -2.27 -9.93
N HIS A 40 2.54 -1.39 -8.93
CA HIS A 40 2.15 0.00 -9.14
C HIS A 40 2.63 0.90 -7.99
N TRP A 41 2.54 2.22 -8.19
CA TRP A 41 2.72 3.19 -7.11
C TRP A 41 1.41 3.43 -6.37
N ILE A 42 1.43 3.29 -5.05
CA ILE A 42 0.26 3.54 -4.21
C ILE A 42 0.45 4.85 -3.45
N THR A 43 -0.46 5.78 -3.67
CA THR A 43 -0.44 7.10 -3.02
C THR A 43 -0.88 7.02 -1.56
N ASN A 44 -0.46 7.99 -0.76
CA ASN A 44 -0.94 8.14 0.62
C ASN A 44 -2.48 8.23 0.73
N ARG A 45 -3.16 8.83 -0.27
CA ARG A 45 -4.63 8.93 -0.34
C ARG A 45 -5.29 7.57 -0.55
N GLN A 46 -4.73 6.74 -1.44
CA GLN A 46 -5.23 5.38 -1.68
C GLN A 46 -5.05 4.47 -0.46
N ILE A 47 -3.90 4.58 0.22
CA ILE A 47 -3.66 3.85 1.48
C ILE A 47 -4.72 4.22 2.53
N GLU A 48 -4.98 5.52 2.67
CA GLU A 48 -5.98 6.02 3.62
C GLU A 48 -7.40 5.59 3.25
N ALA A 49 -7.77 5.67 1.97
CA ALA A 49 -9.07 5.23 1.48
C ALA A 49 -9.32 3.73 1.73
N ALA A 50 -8.32 2.89 1.48
CA ALA A 50 -8.38 1.46 1.78
C ALA A 50 -8.49 1.21 3.30
N ARG A 51 -7.70 1.91 4.12
CA ARG A 51 -7.79 1.84 5.59
C ARG A 51 -9.19 2.18 6.11
N ILE A 52 -9.75 3.29 5.63
CA ILE A 52 -11.09 3.74 6.03
C ILE A 52 -12.14 2.70 5.61
N ALA A 53 -12.07 2.16 4.40
CA ALA A 53 -13.01 1.14 3.92
C ALA A 53 -13.01 -0.10 4.82
N MET A 54 -11.83 -0.64 5.17
CA MET A 54 -11.71 -1.81 6.05
C MET A 54 -12.27 -1.53 7.44
N THR A 55 -11.77 -0.46 8.09
CA THR A 55 -12.16 -0.13 9.47
C THR A 55 -13.64 0.21 9.61
N ARG A 56 -14.26 0.83 8.60
CA ARG A 56 -15.70 1.10 8.58
C ARG A 56 -16.52 -0.18 8.47
N TYR A 57 -16.13 -1.11 7.59
CA TYR A 57 -16.85 -2.37 7.42
C TYR A 57 -16.77 -3.25 8.68
N MET A 58 -15.59 -3.30 9.31
CA MET A 58 -15.37 -4.01 10.57
C MET A 58 -16.02 -3.32 11.79
N LYS A 59 -16.73 -2.21 11.61
CA LYS A 59 -17.33 -1.39 12.68
C LYS A 59 -16.33 -0.99 13.78
N ARG A 60 -15.07 -0.75 13.38
CA ARG A 60 -13.93 -0.48 14.28
C ARG A 60 -13.59 -1.62 15.25
N GLY A 61 -14.11 -2.82 15.03
CA GLY A 61 -13.65 -4.05 15.70
C GLY A 61 -12.35 -4.56 15.07
N GLY A 62 -11.63 -5.42 15.81
CA GLY A 62 -10.38 -6.03 15.35
C GLY A 62 -9.21 -5.06 15.24
N LYS A 63 -8.15 -5.52 14.58
CA LYS A 63 -6.92 -4.76 14.34
C LYS A 63 -6.57 -4.76 12.85
N VAL A 64 -6.06 -3.62 12.36
CA VAL A 64 -5.62 -3.44 10.99
C VAL A 64 -4.17 -2.96 10.99
N TRP A 65 -3.30 -3.65 10.26
CA TRP A 65 -1.92 -3.23 10.04
C TRP A 65 -1.75 -2.73 8.62
N ILE A 66 -1.10 -1.58 8.48
CA ILE A 66 -0.66 -1.05 7.19
C ILE A 66 0.80 -1.44 7.01
N LYS A 67 1.09 -2.28 6.01
CA LYS A 67 2.44 -2.84 5.77
C LYS A 67 3.27 -2.05 4.76
N ILE A 68 2.66 -1.06 4.12
CA ILE A 68 3.29 -0.18 3.13
C ILE A 68 3.33 1.25 3.63
N PHE A 69 4.44 1.95 3.36
CA PHE A 69 4.61 3.35 3.75
C PHE A 69 5.02 4.20 2.55
N PRO A 70 4.37 5.36 2.32
CA PRO A 70 4.66 6.22 1.19
C PRO A 70 5.93 7.06 1.46
N HIS A 71 7.08 6.47 1.19
CA HIS A 71 8.39 7.06 1.45
C HIS A 71 8.99 7.82 0.26
N LYS A 72 8.48 7.61 -0.96
CA LYS A 72 9.04 8.21 -2.18
C LYS A 72 8.27 9.46 -2.57
N SER A 73 8.96 10.58 -2.75
CA SER A 73 8.33 11.79 -3.28
C SER A 73 8.17 11.70 -4.80
N TYR A 74 7.04 12.15 -5.33
CA TYR A 74 6.85 12.37 -6.77
C TYR A 74 6.71 13.86 -7.06
N THR A 75 7.18 14.27 -8.24
CA THR A 75 7.22 15.67 -8.66
C THR A 75 6.40 15.89 -9.91
N ALA A 76 5.71 17.03 -9.99
CA ALA A 76 5.00 17.49 -11.18
C ALA A 76 5.42 18.92 -11.56
N LYS A 77 5.28 19.23 -12.84
CA LYS A 77 5.37 20.60 -13.35
C LYS A 77 3.97 21.20 -13.42
N ALA A 78 3.87 22.52 -13.32
CA ALA A 78 2.60 23.21 -13.46
C ALA A 78 1.99 23.00 -14.86
N ILE A 79 0.69 23.11 -14.97
CA ILE A 79 -0.02 23.01 -16.25
C ILE A 79 0.36 24.22 -17.11
N GLY A 80 0.57 24.01 -18.42
CA GLY A 80 0.89 25.08 -19.37
C GLY A 80 2.37 25.47 -19.47
N VAL A 81 3.27 24.85 -18.70
CA VAL A 81 4.72 25.13 -18.81
C VAL A 81 5.42 24.21 -19.82
N ARG A 82 6.42 24.73 -20.52
CA ARG A 82 7.25 23.96 -21.46
C ARG A 82 8.21 23.00 -20.75
N MET A 83 8.82 22.11 -21.53
CA MET A 83 9.97 21.32 -21.10
C MET A 83 11.18 22.23 -20.80
N GLY A 84 12.16 21.75 -20.01
CA GLY A 84 13.28 22.57 -19.51
C GLY A 84 13.13 23.05 -18.06
N SER A 85 13.96 24.00 -17.61
CA SER A 85 13.91 24.63 -16.27
C SER A 85 14.02 23.67 -15.06
N GLY A 86 14.57 22.48 -15.29
CA GLY A 86 14.80 21.48 -14.25
C GLY A 86 13.56 20.71 -13.79
N LYS A 87 13.68 20.07 -12.62
CA LYS A 87 12.66 19.18 -12.05
C LYS A 87 11.58 19.97 -11.32
N GLY A 88 10.33 19.52 -11.45
CA GLY A 88 9.17 20.11 -10.78
C GLY A 88 9.21 20.03 -9.25
N ALA A 89 8.25 20.68 -8.60
CA ALA A 89 8.10 20.63 -7.15
C ALA A 89 7.55 19.25 -6.70
N PRO A 90 7.93 18.75 -5.50
CA PRO A 90 7.29 17.58 -4.91
C PRO A 90 5.80 17.85 -4.67
N GLU A 91 4.94 17.00 -5.22
CA GLU A 91 3.47 17.15 -5.13
C GLU A 91 2.87 16.16 -4.12
N GLY A 92 3.49 14.99 -3.95
CA GLY A 92 3.00 14.01 -2.99
C GLY A 92 3.95 12.84 -2.78
N TRP A 93 3.43 11.83 -2.09
CA TRP A 93 4.18 10.67 -1.64
C TRP A 93 3.53 9.37 -2.11
N VAL A 94 4.37 8.45 -2.56
CA VAL A 94 3.97 7.13 -3.04
C VAL A 94 4.78 6.02 -2.39
N ALA A 95 4.14 4.87 -2.23
CA ALA A 95 4.75 3.60 -1.90
C ALA A 95 4.89 2.78 -3.21
N PRO A 96 6.11 2.51 -3.69
CA PRO A 96 6.30 1.55 -4.77
C PRO A 96 5.97 0.14 -4.28
N VAL A 97 4.89 -0.43 -4.81
CA VAL A 97 4.46 -1.79 -4.49
C VAL A 97 4.74 -2.67 -5.69
N LYS A 98 5.41 -3.79 -5.44
CA LYS A 98 5.68 -4.83 -6.43
C LYS A 98 4.78 -6.03 -6.19
N ARG A 99 4.59 -6.83 -7.23
CA ARG A 99 3.86 -8.11 -7.15
C ARG A 99 4.40 -8.98 -6.00
N GLY A 100 3.50 -9.67 -5.31
CA GLY A 100 3.76 -10.52 -4.15
C GLY A 100 3.81 -9.80 -2.80
N LYS A 101 3.77 -8.45 -2.76
CA LYS A 101 3.84 -7.69 -1.51
C LYS A 101 2.51 -7.72 -0.76
N ILE A 102 2.54 -8.03 0.54
CA ILE A 102 1.40 -7.82 1.45
C ILE A 102 1.31 -6.35 1.83
N MET A 103 0.16 -5.74 1.58
CA MET A 103 -0.07 -4.29 1.77
C MET A 103 -0.80 -3.99 3.08
N PHE A 104 -1.75 -4.83 3.45
CA PHE A 104 -2.56 -4.70 4.65
C PHE A 104 -2.73 -6.06 5.31
N GLU A 105 -2.87 -6.06 6.63
CA GLU A 105 -3.21 -7.26 7.41
C GLU A 105 -4.36 -6.94 8.36
N ILE A 106 -5.18 -7.94 8.67
CA ILE A 106 -6.33 -7.87 9.58
C ILE A 106 -6.29 -9.06 10.55
N ALA A 107 -6.71 -8.83 11.80
CA ALA A 107 -6.97 -9.88 12.79
C ALA A 107 -8.09 -9.48 13.76
N GLY A 108 -8.62 -10.47 14.50
CA GLY A 108 -9.61 -10.25 15.55
C GLY A 108 -11.02 -9.97 15.02
N VAL A 109 -11.35 -10.55 13.86
CA VAL A 109 -12.68 -10.58 13.25
C VAL A 109 -12.91 -11.93 12.57
N SER A 110 -14.16 -12.29 12.29
CA SER A 110 -14.47 -13.52 11.56
C SER A 110 -13.91 -13.50 10.13
N GLU A 111 -13.69 -14.70 9.56
CA GLU A 111 -13.18 -14.85 8.19
C GLU A 111 -14.04 -14.13 7.15
N GLU A 112 -15.37 -14.25 7.26
CA GLU A 112 -16.32 -13.57 6.37
C GLU A 112 -16.14 -12.06 6.40
N VAL A 113 -16.01 -11.49 7.61
CA VAL A 113 -15.82 -10.05 7.79
C VAL A 113 -14.46 -9.61 7.27
N ALA A 114 -13.40 -10.39 7.53
CA ALA A 114 -12.06 -10.09 7.02
C ALA A 114 -12.03 -10.10 5.49
N ARG A 115 -12.58 -11.13 4.85
CA ARG A 115 -12.60 -11.25 3.39
C ARG A 115 -13.35 -10.10 2.73
N GLU A 116 -14.51 -9.75 3.26
CA GLU A 116 -15.32 -8.67 2.70
C GLU A 116 -14.69 -7.29 2.93
N ALA A 117 -14.10 -7.05 4.12
CA ALA A 117 -13.34 -5.83 4.39
C ALA A 117 -12.16 -5.66 3.40
N LEU A 118 -11.41 -6.74 3.15
CA LEU A 118 -10.27 -6.75 2.24
C LEU A 118 -10.70 -6.56 0.78
N ARG A 119 -11.84 -7.14 0.37
CA ARG A 119 -12.46 -6.92 -0.95
C ARG A 119 -12.85 -5.46 -1.16
N LEU A 120 -13.42 -4.81 -0.14
CA LEU A 120 -13.77 -3.39 -0.22
C LEU A 120 -12.52 -2.49 -0.30
N ALA A 121 -11.44 -2.86 0.40
CA ALA A 121 -10.16 -2.18 0.29
C ALA A 121 -9.54 -2.32 -1.11
N SER A 122 -9.60 -3.49 -1.74
CA SER A 122 -8.99 -3.70 -3.06
C SER A 122 -9.56 -2.76 -4.12
N HIS A 123 -10.86 -2.45 -4.06
CA HIS A 123 -11.50 -1.48 -4.96
C HIS A 123 -10.99 -0.04 -4.82
N LYS A 124 -10.21 0.26 -3.78
CA LYS A 124 -9.58 1.58 -3.58
C LYS A 124 -8.14 1.64 -4.08
N LEU A 125 -7.60 0.52 -4.55
CA LEU A 125 -6.20 0.39 -4.95
C LEU A 125 -6.07 0.22 -6.46
N PRO A 126 -5.00 0.75 -7.09
CA PRO A 126 -4.75 0.65 -8.53
C PRO A 126 -4.03 -0.66 -8.91
N VAL A 127 -4.21 -1.73 -8.14
CA VAL A 127 -3.56 -3.04 -8.34
C VAL A 127 -4.59 -4.15 -8.18
N LYS A 128 -4.44 -5.22 -8.95
CA LYS A 128 -5.10 -6.50 -8.69
C LYS A 128 -4.55 -7.07 -7.40
N THR A 129 -5.43 -7.68 -6.62
CA THR A 129 -5.07 -8.19 -5.29
C THR A 129 -5.56 -9.60 -5.08
N LYS A 130 -4.87 -10.32 -4.20
CA LYS A 130 -5.26 -11.62 -3.68
C LYS A 130 -5.38 -11.55 -2.16
N ILE A 131 -6.42 -12.17 -1.60
CA ILE A 131 -6.56 -12.33 -0.15
C ILE A 131 -5.79 -13.59 0.25
N VAL A 132 -4.99 -13.49 1.30
CA VAL A 132 -4.10 -14.55 1.78
C VAL A 132 -4.38 -14.77 3.27
N LYS A 133 -4.51 -16.03 3.69
CA LYS A 133 -4.56 -16.40 5.12
C LYS A 133 -3.14 -16.64 5.62
N ARG A 134 -2.87 -16.35 6.88
CA ARG A 134 -1.61 -16.74 7.52
C ARG A 134 -1.53 -18.27 7.56
N GLU A 135 -0.46 -18.81 7.00
CA GLU A 135 -0.11 -20.21 7.18
C GLU A 135 0.64 -20.34 8.51
N GLU A 136 0.27 -21.32 9.35
CA GLU A 136 1.02 -21.63 10.56
C GLU A 136 2.33 -22.31 10.15
N ALA A 137 3.45 -21.64 10.39
CA ALA A 137 4.79 -22.18 10.12
C ALA A 137 5.21 -23.19 11.21
N GLY A 138 4.33 -24.14 11.55
CA GLY A 138 4.48 -25.09 12.66
C GLY A 138 4.40 -26.58 12.30
N ASP A 139 3.89 -26.96 11.12
CA ASP A 139 3.74 -28.37 10.73
C ASP A 139 4.67 -28.76 9.57
N LYS A 140 5.98 -28.73 9.82
CA LYS A 140 6.98 -29.50 9.07
C LYS A 140 8.07 -30.02 9.99
#